data_AF-A0A2I0STR7-F1
#
_entry.id   AF-A0A2I0STR7-F1
#
_cell.length_a   1.000
_cell.length_b   1.000
_cell.length_c   1.000
_cell.angle_alpha   90.00
_cell.angle_beta   90.00
_cell.angle_gamma   90.00
#
_symmetry.space_group_name_H-M   'P 1'
#
loop_
_entity.id
_entity.type
_entity.pdbx_description
1 polymer ?
#
loop_
_entity_poly.entity_id
_entity_poly.type
_entity_poly.pdbx_seq_one_letter_code
_entity_poly.pdbx_strand_id
1 'polypeptide(L)'
;MPGPWDASLKQLCFADDQTLFTADTLTIGKEYDIIADVEIGASLNSFATVDRLVVTVTNLTTNQVVQTLTVPTALQPSATVRREQRVIDFAALDATRVSDGDVLRATGSYRVTAGVNTDHDTSRSDTTIAVD
;
A
#
# COMPACT_ATOMS: atom_id res chain seq x y z
N MET A 1 -17.58 7.24 -3.82
CA MET A 1 -16.91 8.41 -3.20
C MET A 1 -16.75 8.11 -1.73
N PRO A 2 -15.60 8.40 -1.10
CA PRO A 2 -15.49 8.35 0.34
C PRO A 2 -16.38 9.45 0.96
N GLY A 3 -17.06 9.12 2.04
CA GLY A 3 -17.79 10.06 2.87
C GLY A 3 -16.85 11.04 3.58
N PRO A 4 -17.42 12.11 4.17
CA PRO A 4 -16.62 13.13 4.85
C PRO A 4 -15.84 12.61 6.08
N TRP A 5 -16.21 11.44 6.61
CA TRP A 5 -15.58 10.79 7.76
C TRP A 5 -14.72 9.56 7.40
N ASP A 6 -14.48 9.33 6.12
CA ASP A 6 -13.85 8.09 5.66
C ASP A 6 -12.34 8.28 5.45
N ALA A 7 -11.57 7.25 5.77
CA ALA A 7 -10.22 7.03 5.30
C ALA A 7 -10.27 5.91 4.26
N SER A 8 -9.56 6.07 3.15
CA SER A 8 -9.64 5.09 2.08
C SER A 8 -8.32 4.90 1.33
N LEU A 9 -8.07 3.65 0.94
CA LEU A 9 -6.97 3.25 0.08
C LEU A 9 -7.53 3.07 -1.34
N LYS A 10 -7.42 4.12 -2.15
CA LYS A 10 -8.02 4.21 -3.49
C LYS A 10 -7.34 3.33 -4.51
N GLN A 11 -6.03 3.19 -4.39
CA GLN A 11 -5.22 2.38 -5.29
C GLN A 11 -4.14 1.67 -4.49
N LEU A 12 -3.82 0.47 -4.94
CA LEU A 12 -2.63 -0.27 -4.53
C LEU A 12 -2.11 -1.01 -5.76
N CYS A 13 -0.89 -0.73 -6.20
CA CYS A 13 -0.28 -1.45 -7.32
C CYS A 13 1.22 -1.61 -7.14
N PHE A 14 1.78 -2.64 -7.77
CA PHE A 14 3.22 -2.79 -7.92
C PHE A 14 3.74 -1.79 -8.93
N ALA A 15 4.97 -1.32 -8.73
CA ALA A 15 5.67 -0.47 -9.67
C ALA A 15 7.14 -0.89 -9.77
N ASP A 16 7.76 -0.58 -10.92
CA ASP A 16 9.21 -0.70 -11.05
C ASP A 16 9.90 0.27 -10.09
N ASP A 17 11.06 -0.11 -9.57
CA ASP A 17 11.85 0.66 -8.61
C ASP A 17 12.04 2.12 -9.05
N GLN A 18 11.68 3.04 -8.16
CA GLN A 18 11.71 4.50 -8.33
C GLN A 18 10.87 5.02 -9.51
N THR A 19 9.83 4.29 -9.89
CA THR A 19 8.91 4.71 -10.96
C THR A 19 7.47 4.84 -10.47
N LEU A 20 6.66 5.53 -11.26
CA LEU A 20 5.21 5.59 -11.07
C LEU A 20 4.46 4.68 -12.08
N PHE A 21 5.19 3.82 -12.80
CA PHE A 21 4.60 2.93 -13.79
C PHE A 21 4.24 1.60 -13.13
N THR A 22 3.00 1.17 -13.33
CA THR A 22 2.54 -0.11 -12.79
C THR A 22 3.29 -1.27 -13.44
N ALA A 23 3.78 -2.19 -12.60
CA ALA A 23 4.55 -3.34 -13.04
C ALA A 23 3.67 -4.60 -13.10
N ASP A 24 3.48 -5.13 -14.32
CA ASP A 24 2.80 -6.41 -14.55
C ASP A 24 3.70 -7.62 -14.21
N THR A 25 5.01 -7.38 -14.13
CA THR A 25 6.02 -8.37 -13.75
C THR A 25 7.04 -7.76 -12.79
N LEU A 26 7.57 -8.56 -11.86
CA LEU A 26 8.67 -8.16 -10.98
C LEU A 26 9.89 -9.06 -11.17
N THR A 27 11.07 -8.46 -11.32
CA THR A 27 12.32 -9.20 -11.47
C THR A 27 12.83 -9.72 -10.13
N ILE A 28 13.13 -11.02 -10.06
CA ILE A 28 13.66 -11.67 -8.87
C ILE A 28 15.05 -11.09 -8.54
N GLY A 29 15.29 -10.83 -7.25
CA GLY A 29 16.53 -10.19 -6.81
C GLY A 29 16.63 -8.69 -7.13
N LYS A 30 15.58 -8.04 -7.65
CA LYS A 30 15.50 -6.58 -7.81
C LYS A 30 14.55 -5.96 -6.80
N GLU A 31 14.90 -4.74 -6.38
CA GLU A 31 14.03 -3.86 -5.62
C GLU A 31 12.82 -3.47 -6.48
N TYR A 32 11.73 -3.11 -5.82
CA TYR A 32 10.47 -2.74 -6.44
C TYR A 32 9.69 -1.85 -5.51
N ASP A 33 8.69 -1.16 -6.06
CA ASP A 33 7.85 -0.26 -5.29
C ASP A 33 6.42 -0.75 -5.21
N ILE A 34 5.72 -0.26 -4.20
CA ILE A 34 4.26 -0.30 -4.16
C ILE A 34 3.73 1.12 -4.07
N ILE A 35 2.87 1.47 -5.02
CA ILE A 35 2.15 2.74 -5.03
C ILE A 35 0.83 2.55 -4.31
N ALA A 36 0.56 3.44 -3.37
CA ALA A 36 -0.66 3.50 -2.59
C ALA A 36 -1.26 4.90 -2.63
N ASP A 37 -2.44 5.04 -3.23
CA ASP A 37 -3.19 6.30 -3.20
C ASP A 37 -4.14 6.29 -2.02
N VAL A 38 -3.96 7.23 -1.09
CA VAL A 38 -4.80 7.37 0.10
C VAL A 38 -5.62 8.65 0.06
N GLU A 39 -6.85 8.57 0.56
CA GLU A 39 -7.74 9.71 0.70
C GLU A 39 -8.37 9.73 2.10
N ILE A 40 -8.35 10.90 2.74
CA ILE A 40 -9.01 11.16 4.03
C ILE A 40 -10.07 12.25 3.83
N GLY A 41 -11.33 11.93 4.14
CA GLY A 41 -12.44 12.87 4.11
C GLY A 41 -12.21 14.08 5.03
N ALA A 42 -12.77 15.23 4.64
CA ALA A 42 -12.46 16.52 5.29
C ALA A 42 -12.81 16.56 6.79
N SER A 43 -13.90 15.92 7.22
CA SER A 43 -14.30 15.90 8.63
C SER A 43 -13.37 15.03 9.47
N LEU A 44 -12.97 13.85 8.96
CA LEU A 44 -11.98 13.01 9.64
C LEU A 44 -10.61 13.70 9.67
N ASN A 45 -10.19 14.30 8.56
CA ASN A 45 -8.91 15.00 8.44
C ASN A 45 -8.79 16.22 9.36
N SER A 46 -9.93 16.82 9.77
CA SER A 46 -9.96 17.94 10.72
C SER A 46 -9.44 17.58 12.11
N PHE A 47 -9.32 16.29 12.42
CA PHE A 47 -8.81 15.79 13.70
C PHE A 47 -7.70 14.74 13.54
N ALA A 48 -7.34 14.37 12.31
CA ALA A 48 -6.39 13.31 12.03
C ALA A 48 -4.97 13.71 12.45
N THR A 49 -4.36 12.92 13.32
CA THR A 49 -3.01 13.16 13.86
C THR A 49 -1.99 12.13 13.41
N VAL A 50 -2.46 10.94 13.05
CA VAL A 50 -1.61 9.86 12.55
C VAL A 50 -2.41 8.96 11.63
N ASP A 51 -1.75 8.49 10.58
CA ASP A 51 -2.21 7.31 9.85
C ASP A 51 -1.15 6.21 9.87
N ARG A 52 -1.59 5.02 9.49
CA ARG A 52 -0.76 3.84 9.38
C ARG A 52 -1.20 3.05 8.15
N LEU A 53 -0.31 2.92 7.20
CA LEU A 53 -0.45 2.02 6.07
C LEU A 53 0.37 0.76 6.32
N VAL A 54 -0.24 -0.41 6.21
CA VAL A 54 0.44 -1.71 6.27
C VAL A 54 0.26 -2.35 4.91
N VAL A 55 1.36 -2.74 4.26
CA VAL A 55 1.34 -3.42 2.98
C VAL A 55 2.05 -4.76 3.10
N THR A 56 1.36 -5.82 2.69
CA THR A 56 1.87 -7.19 2.69
C THR A 56 1.90 -7.70 1.26
N VAL A 57 3.06 -8.19 0.83
CA VAL A 57 3.23 -8.89 -0.43
C VAL A 57 3.17 -10.39 -0.15
N THR A 58 2.28 -11.08 -0.85
CA THR A 58 2.06 -12.53 -0.72
C THR A 58 2.29 -13.20 -2.07
N ASN A 59 3.06 -14.28 -2.05
CA ASN A 59 3.13 -15.24 -3.13
C ASN A 59 1.89 -16.14 -3.06
N LEU A 60 0.99 -15.99 -4.02
CA LEU A 60 -0.27 -16.73 -4.07
C LEU A 60 -0.07 -18.17 -4.54
N THR A 61 1.00 -18.47 -5.28
CA THR A 61 1.32 -19.84 -5.71
C THR A 61 1.69 -20.71 -4.51
N THR A 62 2.55 -20.19 -3.63
CA THR A 62 3.05 -20.93 -2.46
C THR A 62 2.30 -20.59 -1.17
N ASN A 63 1.39 -19.61 -1.21
CA ASN A 63 0.68 -19.04 -0.07
C ASN A 63 1.63 -18.54 1.04
N GLN A 64 2.79 -18.00 0.65
CA GLN A 64 3.79 -17.46 1.57
C GLN A 64 3.80 -15.93 1.56
N VAL A 65 3.99 -15.34 2.73
CA VAL A 65 4.28 -13.90 2.83
C VAL A 65 5.72 -13.67 2.40
N VAL A 66 5.90 -12.86 1.35
CA VAL A 66 7.21 -12.45 0.85
C VAL A 66 7.77 -11.37 1.76
N GLN A 67 7.01 -10.29 1.95
CA GLN A 67 7.42 -9.15 2.78
C GLN A 67 6.19 -8.42 3.35
N THR A 68 6.38 -7.71 4.46
CA THR A 68 5.38 -6.79 5.02
C THR A 68 6.07 -5.54 5.51
N LEU A 69 5.56 -4.37 5.13
CA LEU A 69 6.02 -3.08 5.60
C LEU A 69 4.89 -2.34 6.31
N THR A 70 5.25 -1.59 7.34
CA THR A 70 4.33 -0.71 8.08
C THR A 70 4.87 0.71 8.03
N VAL A 71 4.08 1.61 7.46
CA VAL A 71 4.42 3.02 7.23
C VAL A 71 3.49 3.89 8.06
N PRO A 72 3.91 4.32 9.27
CA PRO A 72 3.19 5.33 10.03
C PRO A 72 3.52 6.73 9.51
N THR A 73 2.53 7.60 9.40
CA THR A 73 2.74 9.00 9.02
C THR A 73 2.09 9.92 10.02
N ALA A 74 2.88 10.84 10.58
CA ALA A 74 2.35 11.93 11.41
C ALA A 74 1.59 12.91 10.51
N LEU A 75 0.36 13.24 10.90
CA LEU A 75 -0.52 14.11 10.14
C LEU A 75 -0.72 15.42 10.89
N GLN A 76 -0.76 16.51 10.12
CA GLN A 76 -1.30 17.78 10.61
C GLN A 76 -2.79 17.84 10.25
N PRO A 77 -3.68 18.09 11.24
CA PRO A 77 -5.10 18.24 10.97
C PRO A 77 -5.39 19.35 9.95
N SER A 78 -6.38 19.13 9.09
CA SER A 78 -6.82 20.12 8.10
C SER A 78 -8.31 19.97 7.80
N ALA A 79 -8.98 21.09 7.55
CA ALA A 79 -10.41 21.14 7.20
C ALA A 79 -10.70 20.79 5.73
N THR A 80 -9.70 20.31 4.98
CA THR A 80 -9.82 19.91 3.57
C THR A 80 -9.68 18.41 3.41
N VAL A 81 -10.18 17.87 2.29
CA VAL A 81 -9.90 16.48 1.90
C VAL A 81 -8.39 16.33 1.68
N ARG A 82 -7.76 15.33 2.28
CA ARG A 82 -6.38 14.94 1.99
C ARG A 82 -6.38 13.86 0.91
N ARG A 83 -5.57 14.03 -0.13
CA ARG A 83 -5.24 13.02 -1.13
C ARG A 83 -3.74 12.96 -1.27
N GLU A 84 -3.18 11.78 -1.21
CA GLU A 84 -1.74 11.57 -1.23
C GLU A 84 -1.43 10.27 -1.96
N GLN A 85 -0.45 10.32 -2.84
CA GLN A 85 0.16 9.12 -3.42
C GLN A 85 1.42 8.81 -2.62
N ARG A 86 1.54 7.55 -2.19
CA ARG A 86 2.70 7.05 -1.46
C ARG A 86 3.41 6.01 -2.30
N VAL A 87 4.72 6.20 -2.46
CA VAL A 87 5.63 5.18 -2.98
C VAL A 87 6.27 4.50 -1.77
N ILE A 88 6.24 3.19 -1.75
CA ILE A 88 6.74 2.38 -0.64
C ILE A 88 7.82 1.47 -1.21
N ASP A 89 9.05 1.74 -0.80
CA ASP A 89 10.22 1.02 -1.28
C ASP A 89 10.27 -0.38 -0.64
N PHE A 90 10.16 -1.42 -1.45
CA PHE A 90 10.36 -2.81 -1.02
C PHE A 90 11.76 -3.27 -1.37
N ALA A 91 12.32 -4.06 -0.46
CA ALA A 91 13.63 -4.68 -0.69
C ALA A 91 13.55 -5.69 -1.84
N ALA A 92 14.72 -6.07 -2.34
CA ALA A 92 14.84 -7.02 -3.43
C ALA A 92 13.99 -8.28 -3.24
N LEU A 93 13.30 -8.70 -4.31
CA LEU A 93 12.41 -9.86 -4.30
C LEU A 93 13.18 -11.14 -3.94
N ASP A 94 12.85 -11.73 -2.80
CA ASP A 94 13.59 -12.84 -2.19
C ASP A 94 13.42 -14.15 -2.98
N ALA A 95 14.49 -14.57 -3.65
CA ALA A 95 14.56 -15.81 -4.44
C ALA A 95 14.36 -17.10 -3.62
N THR A 96 14.36 -17.03 -2.27
CA THR A 96 14.01 -18.18 -1.42
C THR A 96 12.51 -18.33 -1.20
N ARG A 97 11.72 -17.29 -1.50
CA ARG A 97 10.26 -17.23 -1.27
C ARG A 97 9.46 -17.10 -2.57
N VAL A 98 10.14 -16.85 -3.67
CA VAL A 98 9.56 -16.59 -4.98
C VAL A 98 10.41 -17.27 -6.04
N SER A 99 9.75 -17.91 -7.01
CA SER A 99 10.37 -18.51 -8.20
C SER A 99 9.78 -17.90 -9.47
N ASP A 100 10.51 -18.03 -10.58
CA ASP A 100 10.02 -17.64 -11.90
C ASP A 100 8.62 -18.23 -12.18
N GLY A 101 7.70 -17.38 -12.64
CA GLY A 101 6.31 -17.72 -12.90
C GLY A 101 5.37 -17.65 -11.69
N ASP A 102 5.86 -17.34 -10.48
CA ASP A 102 4.99 -17.19 -9.31
C ASP A 102 4.08 -15.97 -9.40
N VAL A 103 2.86 -16.12 -8.89
CA VAL A 103 1.86 -15.04 -8.87
C VAL A 103 1.91 -14.32 -7.53
N LEU A 104 2.18 -13.01 -7.57
CA LEU A 104 2.27 -12.17 -6.38
C LEU A 104 1.07 -11.21 -6.29
N ARG A 105 0.71 -10.84 -5.06
CA ARG A 105 -0.29 -9.79 -4.78
C ARG A 105 0.11 -8.96 -3.58
N ALA A 106 -0.07 -7.65 -3.69
CA ALA A 106 -0.03 -6.74 -2.58
C ALA A 106 -1.41 -6.62 -1.93
N THR A 107 -1.46 -6.67 -0.60
CA THR A 107 -2.64 -6.37 0.20
C THR A 107 -2.31 -5.24 1.16
N GLY A 108 -3.10 -4.18 1.12
CA GLY A 108 -2.94 -2.99 1.95
C GLY A 108 -4.04 -2.88 3.00
N SER A 109 -3.66 -2.48 4.21
CA SER A 109 -4.58 -2.02 5.25
C SER A 109 -4.21 -0.60 5.65
N TYR A 110 -5.16 0.31 5.53
CA TYR A 110 -4.99 1.70 5.87
C TYR A 110 -5.82 2.03 7.11
N ARG A 111 -5.21 2.73 8.07
CA ARG A 111 -5.86 3.17 9.30
C ARG A 111 -5.55 4.64 9.55
N VAL A 112 -6.57 5.44 9.86
CA VAL A 112 -6.42 6.83 10.29
C VAL A 112 -6.95 6.99 11.70
N THR A 113 -6.21 7.69 12.56
CA THR A 113 -6.63 8.04 13.92
C THR A 113 -6.87 9.54 14.03
N ALA A 114 -8.05 9.92 14.50
CA ALA A 114 -8.53 11.29 14.55
C ALA A 114 -9.20 11.58 15.90
N GLY A 115 -8.41 11.96 16.90
CA GLY A 115 -8.86 12.05 18.29
C GLY A 115 -9.32 10.69 18.81
N VAL A 116 -10.59 10.59 19.22
CA VAL A 116 -11.22 9.33 19.64
C VAL A 116 -11.74 8.49 18.47
N ASN A 117 -11.79 9.06 17.26
CA ASN A 117 -12.29 8.37 16.08
C ASN A 117 -11.15 7.62 15.39
N THR A 118 -11.46 6.47 14.80
CA THR A 118 -10.55 5.71 13.96
C THR A 118 -11.34 5.12 12.82
N ASP A 119 -10.78 5.20 11.61
CA ASP A 119 -11.36 4.58 10.43
C ASP A 119 -10.35 3.67 9.73
N HIS A 120 -10.85 2.67 9.00
CA HIS A 120 -10.04 1.66 8.35
C HIS A 120 -10.56 1.36 6.95
N ASP A 121 -9.61 1.10 6.05
CA ASP A 121 -9.90 0.56 4.74
C ASP A 121 -8.88 -0.50 4.35
N THR A 122 -9.23 -1.33 3.39
CA THR A 122 -8.34 -2.33 2.82
C THR A 122 -8.46 -2.36 1.31
N SER A 123 -7.35 -2.58 0.63
CA SER A 123 -7.33 -2.75 -0.82
C SER A 123 -6.35 -3.85 -1.20
N ARG A 124 -6.50 -4.34 -2.43
CA ARG A 124 -5.63 -5.34 -3.03
C ARG A 124 -5.20 -4.85 -4.39
N SER A 125 -3.95 -5.13 -4.75
CA SER A 125 -3.50 -4.92 -6.10
C SER A 125 -4.06 -5.98 -7.05
N ASP A 126 -3.96 -5.68 -8.34
CA ASP A 126 -3.89 -6.71 -9.36
C ASP A 126 -2.69 -7.63 -9.12
N THR A 127 -2.74 -8.81 -9.72
CA THR A 127 -1.66 -9.78 -9.60
C THR A 127 -0.51 -9.41 -10.53
N THR A 128 0.71 -9.60 -10.06
CA THR A 128 1.94 -9.48 -10.86
C THR A 128 2.65 -10.83 -10.91
N ILE A 129 3.47 -11.07 -11.93
CA ILE A 129 4.23 -12.32 -12.09
C ILE A 129 5.71 -12.08 -11.75
N ALA A 130 6.30 -12.96 -10.95
CA ALA A 130 7.73 -12.96 -10.74
C ALA A 130 8.47 -13.53 -11.94
N VAL A 131 9.54 -12.87 -12.37
CA VAL A 131 10.39 -13.27 -13.50
C VAL A 131 11.86 -13.22 -13.10
N ASP A 132 12.68 -14.15 -13.61
CA ASP A 132 14.15 -14.14 -13.39
C ASP A 132 14.89 -13.02 -14.14
#